data_AF-X1G189-F1
#
_entry.id   AF-X1G189-F1
#
_cell.length_a   1.000
_cell.length_b   1.000
_cell.length_c   1.000
_cell.angle_alpha   90.00
_cell.angle_beta   90.00
_cell.angle_gamma   90.00
#
_symmetry.space_group_name_H-M   'P 1'
#
loop_
_entity.id
_entity.type
_entity.pdbx_description
1 polymer ?
#
loop_
_entity_poly.entity_id
_entity_poly.type
_entity_poly.pdbx_seq_one_letter_code
_entity_poly.pdbx_strand_id
1 'polypeptide(L)' 'TQHILPHGTPQQVKDEVKGRIDDLAPGGGFVFATVHNIQSDVPPENIMAMWEALQEYGVY' A
#
# COMPACT_ATOMS: atom_id res chain seq x y z
N THR A 1 -0.33 -6.91 12.97
CA THR A 1 -1.39 -7.79 12.45
C THR A 1 -1.63 -7.44 10.99
N GLN A 2 -1.99 -8.41 10.14
CA GLN A 2 -2.27 -8.19 8.72
C GLN A 2 -3.78 -7.95 8.57
N HIS A 3 -4.18 -6.77 8.08
CA HIS A 3 -5.61 -6.41 7.98
C HIS A 3 -5.97 -5.72 6.66
N ILE A 4 -5.26 -4.66 6.26
CA ILE A 4 -5.65 -3.85 5.10
C ILE A 4 -5.65 -4.64 3.79
N LEU A 5 -4.58 -5.37 3.46
CA LEU A 5 -4.50 -6.11 2.21
C LEU A 5 -5.51 -7.27 2.10
N PRO A 6 -5.68 -8.15 3.11
CA PRO A 6 -6.61 -9.28 2.97
C PRO A 6 -8.08 -8.92 3.22
N HIS A 7 -8.39 -7.83 3.93
CA HIS A 7 -9.75 -7.56 4.42
C HIS A 7 -10.28 -6.16 4.11
N GLY A 8 -9.43 -5.23 3.68
CA GLY A 8 -9.84 -3.89 3.28
C GLY A 8 -10.52 -3.88 1.91
N THR A 9 -11.26 -2.82 1.63
CA THR A 9 -11.70 -2.51 0.26
C THR A 9 -10.53 -1.93 -0.55
N PRO A 10 -10.58 -1.98 -1.90
CA PRO A 10 -9.57 -1.34 -2.74
C PRO A 10 -9.33 0.14 -2.38
N GLN A 11 -10.39 0.89 -2.05
CA GLN A 11 -10.24 2.28 -1.62
C GLN A 11 -9.47 2.41 -0.30
N GLN A 12 -9.79 1.57 0.69
CA GLN A 12 -9.06 1.55 1.97
C GLN A 12 -7.59 1.20 1.79
N VAL A 13 -7.26 0.32 0.83
CA VAL A 13 -5.86 0.01 0.48
C VAL A 13 -5.17 1.24 -0.10
N LYS A 14 -5.81 1.96 -1.03
CA LYS A 14 -5.24 3.19 -1.61
C LYS A 14 -5.01 4.26 -0.54
N ASP A 15 -5.98 4.45 0.35
CA ASP A 15 -5.90 5.42 1.45
C ASP A 15 -4.76 5.08 2.42
N GLU A 16 -4.59 3.79 2.76
CA GLU A 16 -3.48 3.33 3.59
C GLU A 16 -2.13 3.57 2.92
N VAL A 17 -1.98 3.21 1.63
CA VAL A 17 -0.73 3.44 0.88
C VAL A 17 -0.36 4.93 0.86
N LYS A 18 -1.33 5.79 0.56
CA LYS A 18 -1.13 7.23 0.58
C LYS A 18 -0.69 7.71 1.96
N GLY A 19 -1.36 7.28 3.03
CA GLY A 19 -0.99 7.62 4.40
C GLY A 19 0.44 7.20 4.75
N ARG A 20 0.87 6.00 4.34
CA ARG A 20 2.26 5.54 4.56
C ARG A 20 3.29 6.36 3.79
N ILE A 21 2.97 6.78 2.57
CA ILE A 21 3.85 7.66 1.80
C ILE A 21 3.93 9.04 2.49
N ASP A 22 2.79 9.62 2.87
CA ASP A 22 2.74 10.91 3.58
C ASP A 22 3.56 10.89 4.89
N ASP A 23 3.51 9.76 5.63
CA ASP A 23 4.21 9.58 6.90
C ASP A 23 5.72 9.33 6.74
N LEU A 24 6.13 8.55 5.73
CA LEU A 24 7.46 7.93 5.67
C LEU A 24 8.36 8.45 4.54
N ALA A 25 7.78 9.00 3.47
CA ALA A 25 8.52 9.54 2.34
C ALA A 25 9.08 10.97 2.48
N PRO A 26 8.66 11.84 3.45
CA PRO A 26 9.25 13.18 3.56
C PRO A 26 10.77 13.16 3.67
N GLY A 27 11.45 13.91 2.80
CA GLY A 27 12.91 13.93 2.71
C GLY A 27 13.53 12.88 1.77
N GLY A 28 12.70 12.06 1.12
CA GLY A 28 13.11 11.04 0.17
C GLY A 28 13.78 9.83 0.80
N GLY A 29 14.30 8.92 -0.04
CA GLY A 29 15.00 7.71 0.41
C GLY A 29 14.09 6.59 0.98
N PHE A 30 12.78 6.81 1.02
CA PHE A 30 11.81 5.76 1.32
C PHE A 30 11.74 4.74 0.19
N VAL A 31 11.66 3.46 0.55
CA VAL A 31 11.45 2.35 -0.39
C VAL A 31 10.18 1.63 0.04
N PHE A 32 9.12 1.77 -0.76
CA PHE A 32 7.84 1.16 -0.46
C PHE A 32 7.90 -0.37 -0.63
N ALA A 33 7.52 -1.10 0.41
CA ALA A 33 7.41 -2.55 0.41
C ALA A 33 6.41 -3.02 1.47
N THR A 34 5.90 -4.24 1.34
CA THR A 34 5.15 -4.87 2.42
C THR A 34 6.10 -5.30 3.54
N VAL A 35 5.70 -5.11 4.80
CA VAL A 35 6.48 -5.55 5.98
C VAL A 35 6.63 -7.08 6.06
N HIS A 36 5.69 -7.82 5.45
CA HIS A 36 5.71 -9.28 5.36
C HIS A 36 5.23 -9.73 3.97
N ASN A 37 5.37 -11.02 3.67
CA ASN A 37 4.93 -11.61 2.41
C ASN A 37 3.43 -11.41 2.17
N ILE A 38 3.06 -11.16 0.92
CA ILE A 38 1.67 -11.25 0.45
C ILE A 38 1.27 -12.73 0.46
N GLN A 39 0.16 -13.05 1.13
CA GLN A 39 -0.35 -14.41 1.28
C GLN A 39 -1.51 -14.68 0.32
N SER A 40 -1.92 -15.95 0.19
CA SER A 40 -2.93 -16.40 -0.77
C SER A 40 -4.34 -15.87 -0.52
N ASP A 41 -4.59 -15.33 0.67
CA ASP A 41 -5.87 -14.74 1.08
C ASP A 41 -5.99 -13.25 0.71
N VAL A 42 -4.94 -12.66 0.12
CA VAL A 42 -4.99 -11.27 -0.37
C VAL A 42 -5.70 -11.24 -1.73
N PRO A 43 -6.83 -10.55 -1.87
CA PRO A 43 -7.52 -10.42 -3.16
C PRO A 43 -6.64 -9.68 -4.19
N PRO A 44 -6.60 -10.12 -5.46
CA PRO A 44 -5.81 -9.47 -6.50
C PRO A 44 -6.12 -7.98 -6.69
N GLU A 45 -7.39 -7.58 -6.54
CA GLU A 45 -7.84 -6.19 -6.63
C GLU A 45 -7.19 -5.29 -5.57
N ASN A 46 -6.89 -5.83 -4.39
CA ASN A 46 -6.21 -5.09 -3.33
C ASN A 46 -4.72 -4.94 -3.63
N ILE A 47 -4.09 -5.93 -4.28
CA ILE A 47 -2.72 -5.80 -4.78
C ILE A 47 -2.64 -4.73 -5.87
N MET A 48 -3.61 -4.72 -6.80
CA MET A 48 -3.69 -3.71 -7.85
C MET A 48 -3.95 -2.32 -7.27
N ALA A 49 -4.84 -2.19 -6.28
CA ALA A 49 -5.09 -0.94 -5.59
C ALA A 49 -3.83 -0.39 -4.90
N MET A 50 -3.06 -1.24 -4.23
CA MET A 50 -1.77 -0.87 -3.64
C MET A 50 -0.78 -0.38 -4.70
N TRP A 51 -0.67 -1.09 -5.82
CA TRP A 51 0.22 -0.72 -6.93
C TRP A 51 -0.19 0.60 -7.57
N GLU A 52 -1.48 0.79 -7.86
CA GLU A 52 -2.02 2.03 -8.43
C GLU A 52 -1.77 3.23 -7.52
N ALA A 53 -2.02 3.11 -6.22
CA ALA A 53 -1.74 4.18 -5.26
C ALA A 53 -0.25 4.49 -5.16
N LEU A 54 0.62 3.48 -5.25
CA LEU A 54 2.07 3.71 -5.32
C LEU A 54 2.48 4.46 -6.60
N GLN A 55 1.87 4.15 -7.75
CA GLN A 55 2.14 4.89 -8.99
C GLN A 55 1.64 6.35 -8.92
N GLU A 56 0.52 6.59 -8.24
CA GLU A 56 -0.08 7.92 -8.10
C GLU A 56 0.66 8.81 -7.09
N TYR A 57 1.02 8.28 -5.92
CA TYR A 57 1.57 9.05 -4.81
C TYR A 57 3.07 8.81 -4.57
N GLY A 58 3.66 7.79 -5.19
CA GLY A 58 5.05 7.37 -4.94
C GLY A 58 6.12 8.20 -5.64
N VAL A 59 5.76 9.34 -6.23
CA VAL A 59 6.69 10.30 -6.82
C VAL A 59 6.99 11.38 -5.78
N TYR A 60 8.16 11.29 -5.15
CA TYR A 60 8.65 12.22 -4.11
C TYR A 60 10.16 12.42 -4.19
#